data_AF-A0A3M0YSE4-F1
#
_entry.id   AF-A0A3M0YSE4-F1
#
_cell.length_a   1.000
_cell.length_b   1.000
_cell.length_c   1.000
_cell.angle_alpha   90.00
_cell.angle_beta   90.00
_cell.angle_gamma   90.00
#
_symmetry.space_group_name_H-M   'P 1'
#
loop_
_entity.id
_entity.type
_entity.pdbx_description
1 polymer ?
#
loop_
_entity_poly.entity_id
_entity_poly.type
_entity_poly.pdbx_seq_one_letter_code
_entity_poly.pdbx_strand_id
1 'polypeptide(L)' 'MTTKRPRHQHPTGLNRILFGAPYYPEHWNSADREDDARRMQDAGVNTVRMAEFAWDIIEPASGQYDFSLFDETISHLG' A
#
# COMPACT_ATOMS: atom_id res chain seq x y z
N MET A 1 -22.50 0.77 -3.93
CA MET A 1 -22.38 1.58 -2.70
C MET A 1 -22.16 3.03 -3.10
N THR A 2 -23.06 3.96 -2.73
CA THR A 2 -22.97 5.37 -3.13
C THR A 2 -21.93 6.08 -2.28
N THR A 3 -20.86 6.60 -2.89
CA THR A 3 -19.85 7.43 -2.22
C THR A 3 -20.48 8.72 -1.68
N LYS A 4 -20.14 9.12 -0.46
CA LYS A 4 -20.64 10.38 0.13
C LYS A 4 -19.94 11.57 -0.54
N ARG A 5 -20.66 12.67 -0.78
CA ARG A 5 -20.05 13.90 -1.32
C ARG A 5 -19.01 14.44 -0.32
N PRO A 6 -17.76 14.73 -0.74
CA PRO A 6 -16.77 15.38 0.12
C PRO A 6 -17.28 16.70 0.69
N ARG A 7 -17.00 16.95 1.98
CA ARG A 7 -17.34 18.19 2.71
C ARG A 7 -16.24 18.48 3.74
N HIS A 8 -16.16 19.69 4.29
CA HIS A 8 -15.10 20.07 5.24
C HIS A 8 -14.98 19.14 6.47
N GLN A 9 -16.09 18.50 6.89
CA GLN A 9 -16.10 17.52 8.00
C GLN A 9 -15.76 16.10 7.56
N HIS A 10 -15.83 15.80 6.26
CA HIS A 10 -15.65 14.47 5.67
C HIS A 10 -14.97 14.61 4.29
N PRO A 11 -13.66 14.83 4.26
CA PRO A 11 -12.97 15.27 3.04
C PRO A 11 -12.80 14.18 1.98
N THR A 12 -12.91 12.90 2.33
CA THR A 12 -12.54 11.79 1.43
C THR A 12 -13.73 11.15 0.70
N GLY A 13 -14.97 11.49 1.03
CA GLY A 13 -16.17 10.87 0.45
C GLY A 13 -16.32 9.35 0.67
N LEU A 14 -15.42 8.77 1.46
CA LEU A 14 -15.37 7.35 1.76
C LEU A 14 -16.46 6.98 2.77
N ASN A 15 -16.96 5.75 2.63
CA ASN A 15 -17.99 5.20 3.51
C ASN A 15 -17.42 4.39 4.68
N ARG A 16 -16.09 4.30 4.78
CA ARG A 16 -15.36 3.64 5.87
C ARG A 16 -14.13 4.46 6.24
N ILE A 17 -13.68 4.31 7.48
CA ILE A 17 -12.39 4.85 7.93
C ILE A 17 -11.29 4.06 7.24
N LEU A 18 -10.32 4.75 6.65
CA LEU A 18 -9.09 4.15 6.20
C LEU A 18 -8.18 3.95 7.41
N PHE A 19 -7.87 2.71 7.72
CA PHE A 19 -7.01 2.32 8.84
C PHE A 19 -5.83 1.53 8.28
N GLY A 20 -4.62 1.98 8.59
CA GLY A 20 -3.42 1.42 8.02
C GLY A 20 -2.16 2.18 8.38
N ALA A 21 -1.07 1.84 7.72
CA ALA A 21 0.25 2.38 7.97
C ALA A 21 1.04 2.54 6.65
N PRO A 22 2.15 3.32 6.67
CA PRO A 22 3.18 3.18 5.65
C PRO A 22 3.71 1.75 5.65
N TYR A 23 3.80 1.14 4.47
CA TYR A 23 4.38 -0.18 4.28
C TYR A 23 5.54 -0.07 3.29
N TYR A 24 6.69 -0.62 3.68
CA TYR A 24 7.95 -0.55 2.93
C TYR A 24 8.37 -1.97 2.55
N PRO A 25 7.75 -2.58 1.52
CA PRO A 25 8.09 -3.94 1.10
C PRO A 25 9.58 -4.12 0.80
N GLU A 26 10.27 -3.06 0.38
CA GLU A 26 11.72 -3.03 0.14
C GLU A 26 12.58 -3.36 1.37
N HIS A 27 12.03 -3.25 2.57
CA HIS A 27 12.75 -3.55 3.83
C HIS A 27 12.59 -5.01 4.26
N TRP A 28 11.74 -5.80 3.60
CA TRP A 28 11.35 -7.13 4.03
C TRP A 28 11.62 -8.18 2.94
N ASN A 29 11.94 -9.41 3.35
CA ASN A 29 12.09 -10.51 2.39
C ASN A 29 10.71 -11.00 1.91
N SER A 30 10.67 -11.83 0.85
CA SER A 30 9.40 -12.32 0.29
C SER A 30 8.53 -13.08 1.28
N ALA A 31 9.11 -13.87 2.20
CA ALA A 31 8.32 -14.63 3.17
C ALA A 31 7.64 -13.72 4.21
N ASP A 32 8.32 -12.67 4.64
CA ASP A 32 7.72 -11.65 5.51
C ASP A 32 6.58 -10.91 4.77
N ARG A 33 6.80 -10.53 3.51
CA ARG A 33 5.78 -9.85 2.68
C ARG A 33 4.54 -10.71 2.45
N GLU A 34 4.70 -12.02 2.27
CA GLU A 34 3.58 -12.96 2.12
C GLU A 34 2.74 -13.06 3.41
N ASP A 35 3.38 -13.12 4.59
CA ASP A 35 2.68 -13.19 5.88
C ASP A 35 2.10 -11.85 6.34
N ASP A 36 2.68 -10.72 5.91
CA ASP A 36 2.25 -9.37 6.27
C ASP A 36 0.80 -9.09 5.86
N ALA A 37 0.36 -9.55 4.69
CA ALA A 37 -1.02 -9.40 4.24
C ALA A 37 -2.00 -10.03 5.24
N ARG A 38 -1.69 -11.25 5.72
CA ARG A 38 -2.48 -11.95 6.74
C ARG A 38 -2.46 -11.18 8.06
N ARG A 39 -1.30 -10.71 8.51
CA ARG A 39 -1.18 -9.92 9.76
C ARG A 39 -1.95 -8.61 9.71
N MET A 40 -1.89 -7.91 8.58
CA MET A 40 -2.65 -6.69 8.33
C MET A 40 -4.14 -6.96 8.41
N GLN A 41 -4.61 -8.03 7.76
CA GLN A 41 -6.00 -8.45 7.81
C GLN A 41 -6.46 -8.79 9.24
N ASP A 42 -5.68 -9.57 9.99
CA ASP A 42 -5.95 -9.94 11.38
C ASP A 42 -6.01 -8.72 12.30
N ALA A 43 -5.21 -7.69 12.02
CA ALA A 43 -5.21 -6.41 12.73
C ALA A 43 -6.31 -5.43 12.27
N GLY A 44 -7.08 -5.76 11.23
CA GLY A 44 -8.14 -4.91 10.67
C GLY A 44 -7.65 -3.76 9.77
N VAL A 45 -6.38 -3.79 9.35
CA VAL A 45 -5.83 -2.85 8.36
C VAL A 45 -6.56 -3.02 7.03
N ASN A 46 -6.92 -1.90 6.41
CA ASN A 46 -7.73 -1.88 5.17
C ASN A 46 -7.15 -0.96 4.08
N THR A 47 -6.00 -0.36 4.33
CA THR A 47 -5.23 0.43 3.39
C THR A 47 -3.76 0.42 3.79
N VAL A 48 -2.86 0.58 2.84
CA VAL A 48 -1.46 0.93 3.10
C VAL A 48 -1.02 2.02 2.14
N ARG A 49 0.09 2.69 2.47
CA ARG A 49 0.78 3.61 1.56
C ARG A 49 2.20 3.10 1.36
N MET A 50 2.64 2.98 0.12
CA MET A 50 3.94 2.40 -0.25
C MET A 50 4.75 3.39 -1.10
N ALA A 51 6.02 3.04 -1.35
CA ALA A 51 6.93 3.72 -2.27
C ALA A 51 7.27 5.18 -1.93
N GLU A 52 7.16 5.58 -0.66
CA GLU A 52 7.50 6.96 -0.24
C GLU A 52 8.98 7.30 -0.49
N PHE A 53 9.87 6.33 -0.33
CA PHE A 53 11.34 6.52 -0.42
C PHE A 53 12.00 5.60 -1.45
N ALA A 54 11.23 4.93 -2.29
CA ALA A 54 11.72 3.83 -3.13
C ALA A 54 12.04 4.26 -4.58
N TRP A 55 12.41 5.52 -4.81
CA TRP A 55 12.68 6.00 -6.18
C TRP A 55 13.88 5.27 -6.80
N ASP A 56 14.93 5.02 -6.03
CA ASP A 56 16.11 4.27 -6.48
C ASP A 56 15.82 2.80 -6.80
N ILE A 57 14.76 2.24 -6.22
CA ILE A 57 14.26 0.90 -6.55
C ILE A 57 13.38 0.95 -7.81
N ILE A 58 12.52 1.96 -7.91
CA ILE A 58 11.61 2.14 -9.04
C ILE A 58 12.36 2.55 -10.31
N GLU A 59 13.38 3.40 -10.20
CA GLU A 59 14.22 3.90 -11.29
C GLU A 59 15.71 3.75 -10.92
N PRO A 60 16.26 2.53 -10.96
CA PRO A 60 17.66 2.27 -10.59
C PRO A 60 18.67 2.95 -11.52
N ALA A 61 18.25 3.26 -12.75
CA ALA A 61 19.01 4.06 -13.69
C ALA A 61 18.05 4.96 -14.48
N SER A 62 18.53 6.13 -14.90
CA SER A 62 17.72 7.11 -15.63
C SER A 62 16.98 6.47 -16.82
N GLY A 63 15.65 6.54 -16.78
CA GLY A 63 14.75 5.98 -17.80
C GLY A 63 14.58 4.46 -17.77
N GLN A 64 15.16 3.75 -16.79
CA GLN A 64 14.96 2.32 -16.58
C GLN A 64 14.08 2.13 -15.35
N TYR A 65 12.88 1.58 -15.53
CA TYR A 65 11.91 1.42 -14.45
C TYR A 65 11.69 -0.05 -14.09
N ASP A 66 11.64 -0.35 -12.79
CA ASP A 66 11.29 -1.66 -12.24
C ASP A 66 10.21 -1.52 -11.15
N PHE A 67 9.02 -2.06 -11.42
CA PHE A 67 7.89 -2.06 -10.48
C PHE A 67 7.64 -3.44 -9.86
N SER A 68 8.46 -4.44 -10.19
CA SER A 68 8.20 -5.85 -9.85
C SER A 68 7.98 -6.10 -8.37
N LEU A 69 8.78 -5.46 -7.50
CA LEU A 69 8.63 -5.53 -6.04
C LEU A 69 7.24 -5.06 -5.59
N PHE A 70 6.75 -3.95 -6.14
CA PHE A 70 5.47 -3.37 -5.77
C PHE A 70 4.31 -4.16 -6.38
N ASP A 71 4.47 -4.67 -7.61
CA ASP A 71 3.47 -5.54 -8.25
C ASP A 71 3.29 -6.86 -7.46
N GLU A 72 4.38 -7.51 -7.05
CA GLU A 72 4.36 -8.70 -6.17
C GLU A 72 3.64 -8.35 -4.86
N THR A 73 4.02 -7.24 -4.24
CA THR A 73 3.44 -6.81 -2.96
C THR A 73 1.93 -6.54 -3.07
N ILE A 74 1.49 -5.86 -4.13
CA ILE A 74 0.06 -5.60 -4.38
C ILE A 74 -0.69 -6.92 -4.56
N SER A 75 -0.10 -7.91 -5.25
CA SER A 75 -0.72 -9.21 -5.46
C SER A 75 -1.01 -9.98 -4.16
N HIS A 76 -0.20 -9.77 -3.12
CA HIS A 76 -0.42 -10.35 -1.80
C HIS A 76 -1.48 -9.62 -0.97
N LEU A 77 -1.65 -8.30 -1.18
CA LEU A 77 -2.56 -7.46 -0.38
C LEU A 77 -4.03 -7.50 -0.84
N GLY A 78 -4.30 -7.91 -2.09
CA GLY A 78 -5.65 -8.07 -2.65
C GLY A 78 -6.14 -6.93 -3.50
#